data_AF-A0A2D6P5A3-F1
#
_entry.id   AF-A0A2D6P5A3-F1
#
_cell.length_a   1.000
_cell.length_b   1.000
_cell.length_c   1.000
_cell.angle_alpha   90.00
_cell.angle_beta   90.00
_cell.angle_gamma   90.00
#
_symmetry.space_group_name_H-M   'P 1'
#
loop_
_entity.id
_entity.type
_entity.pdbx_description
1 polymer ?
#
loop_
_entity_poly.entity_id
_entity_poly.type
_entity_poly.pdbx_seq_one_letter_code
_entity_poly.pdbx_strand_id
1 'polypeptide(L)'
;MGYLDNTSTTVDAILTKKGRELLARGGDEFKITKFALGDDEIDYGLYDVTHPNGTNSYGSAIENLPMLEAFPDENQIMRYKLVTLPKGTSKMPILELPIPSTGLTFTSAGQKSAISPDTKNGSDAQLGYTVILHNSDAADLTVAAGGEVVTGGATTPVFLSDAERKKSISVIGKTFSLIARSTTAKIVTQITIIGNETGAVTTVPITVNSNA
;
A
#
# COMPACT_ATOMS: atom_id res chain seq x y z
N MET A 1 -5.49 15.24 19.25
CA MET A 1 -4.44 15.00 20.29
C MET A 1 -4.13 16.32 20.95
N GLY A 2 -4.30 16.43 22.28
CA GLY A 2 -3.98 17.65 23.02
C GLY A 2 -2.73 17.46 23.87
N TYR A 3 -1.71 18.30 23.66
CA TYR A 3 -0.60 18.46 24.60
C TYR A 3 -0.96 19.60 25.56
N LEU A 4 -1.20 19.28 26.83
CA LEU A 4 -1.52 20.28 27.86
C LEU A 4 -0.26 20.74 28.59
N ASP A 5 0.65 19.80 28.87
CA ASP A 5 1.99 20.01 29.39
C ASP A 5 2.90 18.83 29.00
N ASN A 6 4.21 18.90 29.28
CA ASN A 6 5.17 17.81 29.02
C ASN A 6 4.96 16.56 29.90
N THR A 7 3.88 16.52 30.68
CA THR A 7 3.56 15.44 31.64
C THR A 7 2.22 14.76 31.35
N SER A 8 1.36 15.34 30.54
CA SER A 8 0.03 14.82 30.24
C SER A 8 -0.35 14.98 28.77
N THR A 9 -0.84 13.90 28.18
CA THR A 9 -1.34 13.86 26.80
C THR A 9 -2.76 13.35 26.80
N THR A 10 -3.68 14.11 26.21
CA THR A 10 -5.08 13.68 26.05
C THR A 10 -5.32 13.20 24.62
N VAL A 11 -5.86 11.99 24.50
CA VAL A 11 -6.11 11.29 23.24
C VAL A 11 -7.58 10.93 23.17
N ASP A 12 -8.25 11.42 22.13
CA ASP A 12 -9.55 10.89 21.71
C ASP A 12 -9.29 9.81 20.65
N ALA A 13 -9.88 8.63 20.84
CA ALA A 13 -9.60 7.47 19.99
C ALA A 13 -10.77 6.49 19.93
N ILE A 14 -11.00 5.96 18.74
CA ILE A 14 -11.84 4.77 18.53
C ILE A 14 -10.96 3.54 18.61
N LEU A 15 -11.24 2.69 19.61
CA LEU A 15 -10.46 1.48 19.86
C LEU A 15 -10.96 0.30 19.02
N THR A 16 -10.04 -0.57 18.59
CA THR A 16 -10.39 -1.90 18.06
C THR A 16 -10.99 -2.80 19.16
N LYS A 17 -11.55 -3.96 18.78
CA LYS A 17 -12.03 -4.95 19.76
C LYS A 17 -10.94 -5.34 20.77
N LYS A 18 -9.71 -5.53 20.29
CA LYS A 18 -8.56 -5.86 21.13
C LYS A 18 -8.13 -4.69 22.03
N GLY A 19 -8.16 -3.46 21.50
CA GLY A 19 -7.91 -2.26 22.29
C GLY A 19 -8.91 -2.11 23.45
N ARG A 20 -10.21 -2.31 23.19
CA ARG A 20 -11.25 -2.30 24.23
C ARG A 20 -11.05 -3.40 25.27
N GLU A 21 -10.65 -4.59 24.84
CA GLU A 21 -10.35 -5.71 25.73
C GLU A 21 -9.21 -5.36 26.70
N LEU A 22 -8.10 -4.82 26.19
CA LEU A 22 -6.95 -4.41 27.00
C LEU A 22 -7.28 -3.26 27.94
N LEU A 23 -8.07 -2.28 27.49
CA LEU A 23 -8.54 -1.19 28.34
C LEU A 23 -9.44 -1.71 29.47
N ALA A 24 -10.34 -2.66 29.18
CA ALA A 24 -11.25 -3.24 30.16
C ALA A 24 -10.56 -4.11 31.21
N ARG A 25 -9.42 -4.73 30.88
CA ARG A 25 -8.61 -5.52 31.83
C ARG A 25 -7.90 -4.65 32.88
N GLY A 26 -7.66 -3.37 32.59
CA GLY A 26 -6.98 -2.44 33.49
C GLY A 26 -5.50 -2.75 33.68
N GLY A 27 -4.89 -2.20 34.74
CA GLY A 27 -3.51 -2.51 35.13
C GLY A 27 -2.42 -2.06 34.14
N ASP A 28 -2.63 -0.94 33.44
CA ASP A 28 -1.72 -0.41 32.41
C ASP A 28 -1.48 -1.38 31.23
N GLU A 29 -2.38 -2.32 30.95
CA GLU A 29 -2.26 -3.20 29.78
C GLU A 29 -2.48 -2.44 28.45
N PHE A 30 -3.24 -1.35 28.46
CA PHE A 30 -3.41 -0.48 27.30
C PHE A 30 -2.32 0.60 27.25
N LYS A 31 -1.31 0.39 26.41
CA LYS A 31 -0.23 1.36 26.16
C LYS A 31 -0.15 1.73 24.68
N ILE A 32 -0.16 3.03 24.39
CA ILE A 32 0.15 3.55 23.06
C ILE A 32 1.66 3.42 22.85
N THR A 33 2.08 2.36 22.17
CA THR A 33 3.51 2.06 21.90
C THR A 33 3.97 2.47 20.52
N LYS A 34 3.01 2.63 19.59
CA LYS A 34 3.22 3.05 18.21
C LYS A 34 2.08 3.95 17.82
N PHE A 35 2.40 4.98 17.05
CA PHE A 35 1.42 5.86 16.42
C PHE A 35 1.87 6.14 14.99
N ALA A 36 0.91 6.39 14.12
CA ALA A 36 1.15 6.94 12.81
C ALA A 36 0.41 8.28 12.75
N LEU A 37 1.04 9.27 12.14
CA LEU A 37 0.42 10.54 11.82
C LEU A 37 -0.05 10.47 10.37
N GLY A 38 -1.26 10.94 10.10
CA GLY A 38 -1.78 11.12 8.76
C GLY A 38 -2.25 12.55 8.59
N ASP A 39 -1.94 13.14 7.44
CA ASP A 39 -2.38 14.46 6.99
C ASP A 39 -3.05 14.41 5.62
N ASP A 40 -3.45 13.21 5.17
CA ASP A 40 -4.07 12.94 3.87
C ASP A 40 -5.36 13.74 3.63
N GLU A 41 -6.00 14.23 4.70
CA GLU A 41 -7.23 15.03 4.65
C GLU A 41 -6.97 16.54 4.52
N ILE A 42 -5.71 16.98 4.65
CA ILE A 42 -5.34 18.39 4.63
C ILE A 42 -4.88 18.80 3.23
N ASP A 43 -5.64 19.69 2.60
CA ASP A 43 -5.19 20.35 1.37
C ASP A 43 -4.28 21.54 1.69
N TYR A 44 -2.97 21.32 1.65
CA TYR A 44 -1.98 22.37 1.84
C TYR A 44 -1.99 23.44 0.74
N GLY A 45 -2.66 23.22 -0.39
CA GLY A 45 -2.86 24.23 -1.42
C GLY A 45 -3.76 25.39 -0.98
N LEU A 46 -4.54 25.19 0.08
CA LEU A 46 -5.35 26.25 0.72
C LEU A 46 -4.51 27.21 1.56
N TYR A 47 -3.20 26.99 1.68
CA TYR A 47 -2.29 27.91 2.35
C TYR A 47 -2.05 29.17 1.51
N ASP A 48 -2.65 30.28 1.91
CA ASP A 48 -2.67 31.52 1.14
C ASP A 48 -1.61 32.52 1.64
N VAL A 49 -0.48 32.60 0.94
CA VAL A 49 0.59 33.57 1.25
C VAL A 49 0.27 35.01 0.86
N THR A 50 -0.88 35.27 0.25
CA THR A 50 -1.34 36.60 -0.19
C THR A 50 -2.42 37.18 0.71
N HIS A 51 -2.74 36.50 1.83
CA HIS A 51 -3.85 36.89 2.69
C HIS A 51 -3.67 38.33 3.24
N PRO A 52 -4.69 39.21 3.14
CA PRO A 52 -4.57 40.62 3.50
C PRO A 52 -4.19 40.88 4.96
N ASN A 53 -4.53 39.94 5.85
CA ASN A 53 -4.26 40.01 7.29
C ASN A 53 -2.83 39.54 7.66
N GLY A 54 -1.99 39.29 6.66
CA GLY A 54 -0.60 38.88 6.83
C GLY A 54 -0.42 37.42 7.25
N THR A 55 0.81 37.08 7.61
CA THR A 55 1.27 35.69 7.84
C THR A 55 0.45 34.92 8.86
N ASN A 56 -0.19 35.61 9.81
CA ASN A 56 -1.02 34.99 10.84
C ASN A 56 -2.34 34.41 10.30
N SER A 57 -2.73 34.73 9.07
CA SER A 57 -3.98 34.25 8.46
C SER A 57 -3.78 33.33 7.26
N TYR A 58 -2.53 33.02 6.89
CA TYR A 58 -2.23 32.20 5.71
C TYR A 58 -2.79 30.77 5.82
N GLY A 59 -2.86 30.23 7.04
CA GLY A 59 -3.42 28.91 7.32
C GLY A 59 -4.92 28.90 7.67
N SER A 60 -5.60 30.04 7.65
CA SER A 60 -6.97 30.16 8.20
C SER A 60 -7.97 29.22 7.52
N ALA A 61 -7.83 28.94 6.23
CA ALA A 61 -8.69 27.98 5.54
C ALA A 61 -8.46 26.53 6.00
N ILE A 62 -7.19 26.16 6.28
CA ILE A 62 -6.80 24.83 6.75
C ILE A 62 -7.23 24.62 8.20
N GLU A 63 -7.05 25.63 9.05
CA GLU A 63 -7.41 25.57 10.48
C GLU A 63 -8.93 25.49 10.71
N ASN A 64 -9.72 26.01 9.78
CA ASN A 64 -11.18 25.95 9.81
C ASN A 64 -11.75 24.68 9.15
N LEU A 65 -10.92 23.76 8.67
CA LEU A 65 -11.41 22.48 8.16
C LEU A 65 -12.06 21.69 9.30
N PRO A 66 -13.24 21.09 9.07
CA PRO A 66 -13.84 20.22 10.06
C PRO A 66 -12.90 19.03 10.30
N MET A 67 -12.48 18.83 11.54
CA MET A 67 -11.70 17.66 11.92
C MET A 67 -12.58 16.41 11.76
N LEU A 68 -12.19 15.51 10.86
CA LEU A 68 -12.93 14.28 10.63
C LEU A 68 -12.68 13.30 11.80
N GLU A 69 -13.69 12.49 12.10
CA GLU A 69 -13.61 11.51 13.19
C GLU A 69 -12.69 10.33 12.82
N ALA A 70 -12.07 9.71 13.83
CA ALA A 70 -11.18 8.58 13.59
C ALA A 70 -11.95 7.33 13.12
N PHE A 71 -11.67 6.85 11.91
CA PHE A 71 -12.29 5.61 11.42
C PHE A 71 -11.58 4.36 11.97
N PRO A 72 -12.31 3.32 12.41
CA PRO A 72 -11.69 2.08 12.89
C PRO A 72 -11.17 1.18 11.76
N ASP A 73 -11.52 1.43 10.50
CA ASP A 73 -11.06 0.65 9.36
C ASP A 73 -9.70 1.15 8.87
N GLU A 74 -8.67 0.33 9.07
CA GLU A 74 -7.29 0.62 8.69
C GLU A 74 -7.07 0.79 7.18
N ASN A 75 -8.02 0.36 6.33
CA ASN A 75 -7.92 0.53 4.87
C ASN A 75 -8.47 1.88 4.40
N GLN A 76 -9.33 2.51 5.18
CA GLN A 76 -9.99 3.76 4.82
C GLN A 76 -9.43 4.96 5.58
N ILE A 77 -8.74 4.73 6.70
CA ILE A 77 -8.23 5.80 7.56
C ILE A 77 -7.13 6.64 6.91
N MET A 78 -6.25 6.04 6.10
CA MET A 78 -5.15 6.73 5.42
C MET A 78 -4.89 6.08 4.07
N ARG A 79 -4.70 6.90 3.04
CA ARG A 79 -4.29 6.47 1.71
C ARG A 79 -2.79 6.20 1.67
N TYR A 80 -2.00 7.02 2.35
CA TYR A 80 -0.54 6.90 2.39
C TYR A 80 -0.08 6.57 3.82
N LYS A 81 0.36 5.32 4.01
CA LYS A 81 0.85 4.86 5.31
C LYS A 81 2.34 5.14 5.46
N LEU A 82 2.76 5.48 6.68
CA LEU A 82 4.17 5.58 7.02
C LEU A 82 4.85 4.21 6.92
N VAL A 83 6.00 4.16 6.26
CA VAL A 83 6.88 2.99 6.23
C VAL A 83 8.07 3.23 7.16
N THR A 84 8.43 2.23 7.97
CA THR A 84 9.63 2.30 8.81
C THR A 84 10.78 1.62 8.08
N LEU A 85 11.88 2.34 7.88
CA LEU A 85 13.10 1.82 7.28
C LEU A 85 14.23 1.70 8.32
N PRO A 86 15.22 0.83 8.10
CA PRO A 86 16.38 0.73 8.97
C PRO A 86 17.13 2.06 9.16
N LYS A 87 17.71 2.25 10.35
CA LYS A 87 18.52 3.43 10.64
C LYS A 87 19.74 3.46 9.71
N GLY A 88 19.91 4.55 8.96
CA GLY A 88 21.00 4.73 8.00
C GLY A 88 20.60 4.61 6.53
N THR A 89 19.32 4.41 6.22
CA THR A 89 18.81 4.48 4.85
C THR A 89 18.92 5.92 4.32
N SER A 90 19.91 6.16 3.44
CA SER A 90 20.18 7.50 2.88
C SER A 90 19.27 7.88 1.70
N LYS A 91 18.59 6.91 1.09
CA LYS A 91 17.73 7.10 -0.08
C LYS A 91 16.52 6.17 0.01
N MET A 92 15.37 6.65 -0.46
CA MET A 92 14.17 5.82 -0.52
C MET A 92 14.37 4.63 -1.48
N PRO A 93 13.91 3.44 -1.08
CA PRO A 93 13.89 2.28 -1.97
C PRO A 93 13.00 2.53 -3.18
N ILE A 94 13.45 2.10 -4.36
CA ILE A 94 12.70 2.21 -5.61
C ILE A 94 12.64 0.82 -6.23
N LEU A 95 11.44 0.36 -6.58
CA LEU A 95 11.28 -0.86 -7.37
C LEU A 95 11.59 -0.57 -8.83
N GLU A 96 12.65 -1.17 -9.34
CA GLU A 96 12.98 -1.23 -10.75
C GLU A 96 12.43 -2.53 -11.34
N LEU A 97 11.76 -2.42 -12.49
CA LEU A 97 11.17 -3.53 -13.20
C LEU A 97 11.71 -3.53 -14.63
N PRO A 98 12.11 -4.69 -15.19
CA PRO A 98 12.47 -4.81 -16.60
C PRO A 98 11.21 -4.86 -17.48
N ILE A 99 10.30 -3.90 -17.28
CA ILE A 99 9.03 -3.78 -17.98
C ILE A 99 8.91 -2.35 -18.51
N PRO A 100 8.46 -2.13 -19.75
CA PRO A 100 8.21 -0.79 -20.27
C PRO A 100 7.25 0.01 -19.38
N SER A 101 7.45 1.33 -19.28
CA SER A 101 6.55 2.22 -18.54
C SER A 101 5.11 2.23 -19.08
N THR A 102 4.92 1.82 -20.33
CA THR A 102 3.61 1.65 -20.97
C THR A 102 2.87 0.38 -20.52
N GLY A 103 3.51 -0.49 -19.73
CA GLY A 103 2.93 -1.73 -19.23
C GLY A 103 3.19 -2.96 -20.12
N LEU A 104 2.51 -4.06 -19.79
CA LEU A 104 2.56 -5.30 -20.56
C LEU A 104 1.33 -5.41 -21.47
N THR A 105 1.55 -5.70 -22.75
CA THR A 105 0.47 -6.00 -23.70
C THR A 105 0.62 -7.41 -24.25
N PHE A 106 -0.44 -8.20 -24.13
CA PHE A 106 -0.51 -9.57 -24.63
C PHE A 106 -1.45 -9.63 -25.84
N THR A 107 -0.99 -10.29 -26.91
CA THR A 107 -1.76 -10.44 -28.17
C THR A 107 -2.18 -11.87 -28.44
N SER A 108 -1.56 -12.84 -27.77
CA SER A 108 -1.80 -14.28 -28.00
C SER A 108 -2.09 -14.99 -26.68
N ALA A 109 -2.97 -15.99 -26.72
CA ALA A 109 -3.23 -16.83 -25.54
C ALA A 109 -1.98 -17.64 -25.18
N GLY A 110 -1.70 -17.77 -23.88
CA GLY A 110 -0.52 -18.47 -23.37
C GLY A 110 0.81 -17.70 -23.50
N GLN A 111 0.78 -16.47 -24.04
CA GLN A 111 1.96 -15.60 -24.07
C GLN A 111 2.43 -15.31 -22.64
N LYS A 112 3.71 -15.57 -22.37
CA LYS A 112 4.32 -15.41 -21.05
C LYS A 112 5.12 -14.13 -20.98
N SER A 113 5.05 -13.44 -19.85
CA SER A 113 5.97 -12.36 -19.49
C SER A 113 6.59 -12.65 -18.13
N ALA A 114 7.88 -12.37 -18.01
CA ALA A 114 8.60 -12.51 -16.76
C ALA A 114 8.49 -11.20 -15.97
N ILE A 115 8.21 -11.32 -14.68
CA ILE A 115 8.21 -10.20 -13.73
C ILE A 115 9.33 -10.50 -12.73
N SER A 116 10.43 -9.76 -12.83
CA SER A 116 11.57 -9.87 -11.92
C SER A 116 11.86 -8.49 -11.34
N PRO A 117 11.18 -8.11 -10.24
CA PRO A 117 11.45 -6.85 -9.56
C PRO A 117 12.86 -6.84 -8.97
N ASP A 118 13.48 -5.67 -8.97
CA ASP A 118 14.71 -5.38 -8.26
C ASP A 118 14.52 -4.12 -7.42
N THR A 119 15.13 -4.09 -6.25
CA THR A 119 14.98 -2.94 -5.33
C THR A 119 16.25 -2.13 -5.29
N LYS A 120 16.20 -0.94 -5.87
CA LYS A 120 17.28 0.03 -5.78
C LYS A 120 17.26 0.75 -4.44
N ASN A 121 18.43 1.04 -3.89
CA ASN A 121 18.62 1.70 -2.59
C ASN A 121 17.99 0.94 -1.40
N GLY A 122 17.77 -0.37 -1.54
CA GLY A 122 17.22 -1.24 -0.52
C GLY A 122 17.52 -2.69 -0.85
N SER A 123 16.87 -3.61 -0.14
CA SER A 123 16.94 -5.03 -0.43
C SER A 123 15.64 -5.68 0.03
N ASP A 124 15.04 -6.49 -0.84
CA ASP A 124 13.91 -7.37 -0.53
C ASP A 124 14.32 -8.84 -0.72
N ALA A 125 15.60 -9.16 -0.53
CA ALA A 125 16.16 -10.48 -0.82
C ALA A 125 15.69 -11.60 0.14
N GLN A 126 15.26 -11.26 1.36
CA GLN A 126 14.82 -12.23 2.37
C GLN A 126 13.33 -12.51 2.28
N LEU A 127 12.50 -11.47 2.26
CA LEU A 127 11.03 -11.62 2.22
C LEU A 127 10.46 -11.58 0.78
N GLY A 128 11.29 -11.25 -0.21
CA GLY A 128 10.88 -11.16 -1.60
C GLY A 128 9.87 -10.05 -1.87
N TYR A 129 9.12 -10.26 -2.94
CA TYR A 129 8.09 -9.35 -3.42
C TYR A 129 6.72 -10.02 -3.29
N THR A 130 5.70 -9.20 -3.13
CA THR A 130 4.30 -9.60 -3.31
C THR A 130 3.78 -9.01 -4.61
N VAL A 131 3.24 -9.85 -5.50
CA VAL A 131 2.61 -9.42 -6.75
C VAL A 131 1.13 -9.73 -6.67
N ILE A 132 0.30 -8.71 -6.90
CA ILE A 132 -1.15 -8.78 -6.89
C ILE A 132 -1.65 -8.50 -8.30
N LEU A 133 -2.22 -9.50 -8.95
CA LEU A 133 -3.00 -9.35 -10.16
C LEU A 133 -4.44 -8.97 -9.80
N HIS A 134 -4.92 -7.85 -10.32
CA HIS A 134 -6.26 -7.33 -9.99
C HIS A 134 -7.39 -8.04 -10.74
N ASN A 135 -7.09 -8.73 -11.86
CA ASN A 135 -8.09 -9.51 -12.60
C ASN A 135 -7.50 -10.79 -13.22
N SER A 136 -7.89 -11.94 -12.68
CA SER A 136 -7.49 -13.30 -13.06
C SER A 136 -8.08 -13.76 -14.38
N ASP A 137 -9.11 -13.09 -14.91
CA ASP A 137 -9.63 -13.42 -16.24
C ASP A 137 -8.63 -13.04 -17.34
N ALA A 138 -7.78 -12.04 -17.08
CA ALA A 138 -6.79 -11.57 -18.03
C ALA A 138 -5.59 -12.54 -18.13
N ALA A 139 -5.10 -13.01 -16.98
CA ALA A 139 -3.87 -13.77 -16.92
C ALA A 139 -3.78 -14.66 -15.67
N ASP A 140 -2.94 -15.68 -15.75
CA ASP A 140 -2.47 -16.45 -14.60
C ASP A 140 -1.16 -15.88 -14.07
N LEU A 141 -1.03 -15.83 -12.75
CA LEU A 141 0.17 -15.36 -12.05
C LEU A 141 0.76 -16.51 -11.23
N THR A 142 2.03 -16.85 -11.47
CA THR A 142 2.73 -17.92 -10.76
C THR A 142 4.15 -17.49 -10.38
N VAL A 143 4.71 -18.06 -9.30
CA VAL A 143 6.15 -17.91 -9.00
C VAL A 143 6.95 -18.66 -10.07
N ALA A 144 7.99 -18.02 -10.62
CA ALA A 144 8.90 -18.68 -11.56
C ALA A 144 9.89 -19.57 -10.78
N ALA A 145 10.36 -20.66 -11.40
CA ALA A 145 11.26 -21.60 -10.75
C ALA A 145 12.52 -20.92 -10.20
N GLY A 146 12.87 -21.21 -8.94
CA GLY A 146 13.99 -20.57 -8.23
C GLY A 146 13.64 -19.20 -7.62
N GLY A 147 12.40 -18.76 -7.76
CA GLY A 147 11.84 -17.54 -7.18
C GLY A 147 11.16 -17.75 -5.83
N GLU A 148 11.21 -18.96 -5.26
CA GLU A 148 10.52 -19.29 -4.02
C GLU A 148 11.14 -18.56 -2.82
N VAL A 149 10.29 -18.13 -1.89
CA VAL A 149 10.70 -17.51 -0.62
C VAL A 149 10.22 -18.38 0.52
N VAL A 150 11.09 -18.67 1.48
CA VAL A 150 10.73 -19.39 2.71
C VAL A 150 9.98 -18.42 3.62
N THR A 151 8.66 -18.43 3.56
CA THR A 151 7.81 -17.54 4.37
C THR A 151 7.56 -18.13 5.76
N GLY A 152 8.38 -17.72 6.73
CA GLY A 152 8.04 -17.79 8.14
C GLY A 152 7.18 -16.58 8.53
N GLY A 153 5.86 -16.70 8.38
CA GLY A 153 4.86 -15.86 9.05
C GLY A 153 4.85 -14.36 8.71
N ALA A 154 4.03 -13.97 7.73
CA ALA A 154 3.27 -12.73 7.74
C ALA A 154 2.15 -12.82 6.70
N THR A 155 0.93 -13.09 7.15
CA THR A 155 -0.27 -12.84 6.35
C THR A 155 -0.59 -11.36 6.47
N THR A 156 -0.43 -10.58 5.41
CA THR A 156 -1.09 -9.28 5.27
C THR A 156 -2.50 -9.53 4.70
N PRO A 157 -3.57 -9.44 5.52
CA PRO A 157 -4.91 -9.49 4.96
C PRO A 157 -5.18 -8.18 4.21
N VAL A 158 -5.21 -8.24 2.89
CA VAL A 158 -5.77 -7.19 2.03
C VAL A 158 -7.23 -7.56 1.75
N PHE A 159 -8.16 -6.70 2.18
CA PHE A 159 -9.58 -6.86 1.88
C PHE A 159 -9.94 -5.98 0.69
N LEU A 160 -9.84 -6.56 -0.50
CA LEU A 160 -10.56 -6.06 -1.69
C LEU A 160 -12.06 -6.29 -1.49
N SER A 161 -12.89 -5.43 -2.08
CA SER A 161 -14.36 -5.61 -2.04
C SER A 161 -14.74 -7.02 -2.52
N ASP A 162 -15.80 -7.62 -1.99
CA ASP A 162 -16.11 -9.05 -2.22
C ASP A 162 -16.46 -9.37 -3.70
N ALA A 163 -16.65 -8.34 -4.54
CA ALA A 163 -16.76 -8.44 -5.99
C ALA A 163 -15.40 -8.51 -6.70
N GLU A 164 -14.38 -7.80 -6.21
CA GLU A 164 -13.01 -7.80 -6.75
C GLU A 164 -12.20 -9.01 -6.25
N ARG A 165 -12.47 -9.46 -5.01
CA ARG A 165 -11.82 -10.63 -4.40
C ARG A 165 -12.04 -11.93 -5.17
N LYS A 166 -13.11 -12.04 -5.97
CA LYS A 166 -13.40 -13.24 -6.76
C LYS A 166 -12.47 -13.41 -7.97
N LYS A 167 -11.64 -12.41 -8.31
CA LYS A 167 -10.73 -12.45 -9.47
C LYS A 167 -9.32 -11.93 -9.18
N SER A 168 -8.98 -11.50 -7.98
CA SER A 168 -7.60 -11.09 -7.68
C SER A 168 -6.72 -12.29 -7.32
N ILE A 169 -5.51 -12.39 -7.88
CA ILE A 169 -4.49 -13.40 -7.52
C ILE A 169 -3.32 -12.68 -6.87
N SER A 170 -2.91 -13.12 -5.66
CA SER A 170 -1.72 -12.59 -4.98
C SER A 170 -0.70 -13.70 -4.76
N VAL A 171 0.56 -13.44 -5.10
CA VAL A 171 1.66 -14.42 -5.02
C VAL A 171 2.89 -13.75 -4.40
N ILE A 172 3.61 -14.51 -3.56
CA ILE A 172 4.84 -14.07 -2.91
C ILE A 172 6.01 -14.86 -3.50
N GLY A 173 7.10 -14.16 -3.85
CA GLY A 173 8.27 -14.74 -4.50
C GLY A 173 9.30 -13.68 -4.89
N LYS A 174 10.39 -14.09 -5.54
CA LYS A 174 11.42 -13.19 -6.09
C LYS A 174 11.21 -12.93 -7.57
N THR A 175 10.79 -13.94 -8.30
CA THR A 175 10.53 -13.89 -9.73
C THR A 175 9.19 -14.54 -10.04
N PHE A 176 8.47 -13.98 -11.00
CA PHE A 176 7.11 -14.40 -11.33
C PHE A 176 6.96 -14.54 -12.83
N SER A 177 6.01 -15.38 -13.24
CA SER A 177 5.55 -15.51 -14.60
C SER A 177 4.09 -15.10 -14.67
N LEU A 178 3.79 -14.18 -15.58
CA LEU A 178 2.43 -13.79 -15.94
C LEU A 178 2.10 -14.41 -17.29
N ILE A 179 1.01 -15.16 -17.36
CA ILE A 179 0.63 -15.94 -18.54
C ILE A 179 -0.74 -15.48 -19.00
N ALA A 180 -0.84 -14.90 -20.20
CA ALA A 180 -2.11 -14.42 -20.72
C ALA A 180 -3.11 -15.57 -20.94
N ARG A 181 -4.35 -15.37 -20.48
CA ARG A 181 -5.45 -16.29 -20.76
C ARG A 181 -6.05 -16.02 -22.15
N SER A 182 -6.85 -16.97 -22.62
CA SER A 182 -7.67 -16.79 -23.81
C SER A 182 -8.90 -15.95 -23.45
N THR A 183 -9.08 -14.82 -24.14
CA THR A 183 -10.18 -13.88 -23.91
C THR A 183 -10.86 -13.51 -25.22
N THR A 184 -12.20 -13.45 -25.20
CA THR A 184 -13.04 -13.06 -26.36
C THR A 184 -13.18 -11.54 -26.48
N ALA A 185 -12.68 -10.79 -25.50
CA ALA A 185 -12.69 -9.34 -25.48
C ALA A 185 -11.40 -8.80 -24.89
N LYS A 186 -11.09 -7.53 -25.18
CA LYS A 186 -9.95 -6.82 -24.59
C LYS A 186 -10.19 -6.63 -23.10
N ILE A 187 -9.22 -7.04 -22.27
CA ILE A 187 -9.23 -6.81 -20.82
C ILE A 187 -8.07 -5.87 -20.48
N VAL A 188 -8.38 -4.78 -19.78
CA VAL A 188 -7.39 -3.87 -19.20
C VAL A 188 -7.43 -4.05 -17.69
N THR A 189 -6.28 -4.34 -17.10
CA THR A 189 -6.10 -4.53 -15.66
C THR A 189 -4.72 -4.02 -15.26
N GLN A 190 -4.30 -4.28 -14.04
CA GLN A 190 -2.98 -3.91 -13.53
C GLN A 190 -2.45 -4.99 -12.59
N ILE A 191 -1.15 -4.97 -12.40
CA ILE A 191 -0.49 -5.67 -11.30
C ILE A 191 0.07 -4.65 -10.32
N THR A 192 -0.02 -4.94 -9.03
CA THR A 192 0.67 -4.20 -7.98
C THR A 192 1.80 -5.05 -7.45
N ILE A 193 2.98 -4.46 -7.33
CA ILE A 193 4.19 -5.12 -6.85
C ILE A 193 4.65 -4.39 -5.60
N ILE A 194 4.90 -5.13 -4.52
CA ILE A 194 5.26 -4.63 -3.20
C ILE A 194 6.56 -5.29 -2.78
N GLY A 195 7.58 -4.50 -2.42
CA GLY A 195 8.77 -4.99 -1.72
C GLY A 195 8.42 -5.27 -0.26
N ASN A 196 8.56 -6.52 0.18
CA ASN A 196 8.07 -6.94 1.50
C ASN A 196 8.96 -6.43 2.67
N GLU A 197 10.23 -6.12 2.41
CA GLU A 197 11.15 -5.54 3.42
C GLU A 197 11.18 -4.01 3.32
N THR A 198 11.14 -3.48 2.09
CA THR A 198 11.29 -2.05 1.85
C THR A 198 9.97 -1.27 1.84
N GLY A 199 8.84 -1.95 1.66
CA GLY A 199 7.52 -1.33 1.51
C GLY A 199 7.36 -0.50 0.23
N ALA A 200 8.32 -0.58 -0.70
CA ALA A 200 8.21 0.11 -1.98
C ALA A 200 7.07 -0.52 -2.80
N VAL A 201 6.26 0.32 -3.45
CA VAL A 201 5.10 -0.11 -4.23
C VAL A 201 5.19 0.46 -5.63
N THR A 202 4.90 -0.37 -6.63
CA THR A 202 4.76 0.07 -8.02
C THR A 202 3.61 -0.67 -8.69
N THR A 203 2.96 -0.01 -9.64
CA THR A 203 1.83 -0.55 -10.39
C THR A 203 2.15 -0.57 -11.87
N VAL A 204 1.92 -1.72 -12.51
CA VAL A 204 2.15 -1.89 -13.94
C VAL A 204 0.82 -2.18 -14.62
N PRO A 205 0.42 -1.39 -15.64
CA PRO A 205 -0.78 -1.66 -16.40
C PRO A 205 -0.59 -2.90 -17.28
N ILE A 206 -1.64 -3.71 -17.38
CA ILE A 206 -1.69 -4.94 -18.17
C ILE A 206 -2.85 -4.83 -19.16
N THR A 207 -2.58 -5.09 -20.43
CA THR A 207 -3.59 -5.17 -21.47
C THR A 207 -3.53 -6.54 -22.14
N VAL A 208 -4.64 -7.27 -22.15
CA VAL A 208 -4.80 -8.51 -22.90
C VAL A 208 -5.78 -8.24 -24.03
N ASN A 209 -5.31 -8.28 -25.27
CA ASN A 209 -6.17 -8.13 -26.44
C ASN A 209 -6.97 -9.42 -26.67
N SER A 210 -8.11 -9.29 -27.36
CA SER A 210 -8.91 -10.45 -27.77
C SER A 210 -8.03 -11.42 -28.58
N ASN A 211 -7.96 -12.66 -28.12
CA ASN A 211 -7.03 -13.67 -28.62
C ASN A 211 -7.63 -15.09 -28.60
N ALA A 212 -8.95 -15.19 -28.39
CA ALA A 212 -9.78 -16.39 -28.48
C ALA A 212 -10.35 -16.58 -29.90
#